data_AF-A0A919IKJ5-F1
#
_entry.id   AF-A0A919IKJ5-F1
#
_cell.length_a   1.000
_cell.length_b   1.000
_cell.length_c   1.000
_cell.angle_alpha   90.00
_cell.angle_beta   90.00
_cell.angle_gamma   90.00
#
_symmetry.space_group_name_H-M   'P 1'
#
loop_
_entity.id
_entity.type
_entity.pdbx_description
1 polymer ?
#
loop_
_entity_poly.entity_id
_entity_poly.type
_entity_poly.pdbx_seq_one_letter_code
_entity_poly.pdbx_strand_id
1 'polypeptide(L)'
;MENRTRALPYDDLAALLQVVAILDAHLVSGELSPDLTHDLIRRMVTGGALPEGASTGALNGVLSDLAQRLHWAMGTDMDYPTATSRKANYQLTIPADAVAACVAALRAAGADEVHDGPSRSSGWEMLPTGPGGALERHSSDVPDGRAVTAAFPELAPDPAYQQRIAWLTLLAQQHGGQYEGATW
;
A
#
# COMPACT_ATOMS: atom_id res chain seq x y z
N MET A 1 14.00 6.64 34.41
CA MET A 1 15.03 5.66 34.01
C MET A 1 15.72 6.26 32.80
N GLU A 2 16.99 6.67 32.93
CA GLU A 2 17.72 7.22 31.78
C GLU A 2 17.88 6.14 30.71
N ASN A 3 17.39 6.44 29.50
CA ASN A 3 17.46 5.53 28.37
C ASN A 3 18.92 5.51 27.88
N ARG A 4 19.72 4.57 28.40
CA ARG A 4 21.13 4.39 27.99
C ARG A 4 21.18 3.67 26.65
N THR A 5 21.00 4.40 25.56
CA THR A 5 21.24 3.91 24.20
C THR A 5 22.74 3.93 23.93
N ARG A 6 23.35 2.75 23.78
CA ARG A 6 24.69 2.62 23.19
C ARG A 6 24.54 2.58 21.67
N ALA A 7 25.33 3.38 20.96
CA ALA A 7 25.41 3.29 19.51
C ALA A 7 25.96 1.91 19.11
N LEU A 8 25.37 1.31 18.07
CA LEU A 8 25.89 0.10 17.45
C LEU A 8 27.01 0.45 16.47
N PRO A 9 28.03 -0.41 16.32
CA PRO A 9 28.99 -0.32 15.23
C PRO A 9 28.31 -0.32 13.85
N TYR A 10 28.94 0.35 12.88
CA TYR A 10 28.43 0.41 11.50
C TYR A 10 28.22 -0.99 10.90
N ASP A 11 29.20 -1.90 11.08
CA ASP A 11 29.14 -3.25 10.52
C ASP A 11 27.94 -4.05 11.08
N ASP A 12 27.60 -3.86 12.35
CA ASP A 12 26.43 -4.48 12.97
C ASP A 12 25.12 -3.93 12.39
N LEU A 13 25.04 -2.61 12.18
CA LEU A 13 23.88 -1.97 11.53
C LEU A 13 23.70 -2.45 10.09
N ALA A 14 24.80 -2.57 9.35
CA ALA A 14 24.80 -3.05 7.97
C ALA A 14 24.35 -4.52 7.89
N ALA A 15 24.82 -5.37 8.81
CA ALA A 15 24.40 -6.76 8.90
C ALA A 15 22.90 -6.89 9.23
N LEU A 16 22.41 -6.11 10.21
CA LEU A 16 21.00 -6.08 10.56
C LEU A 16 20.13 -5.59 9.39
N LEU A 17 20.57 -4.58 8.65
CA LEU A 17 19.86 -4.09 7.48
C LEU A 17 19.71 -5.19 6.42
N GLN A 18 20.77 -5.94 6.14
CA GLN A 18 20.71 -7.05 5.18
C GLN A 18 19.74 -8.15 5.62
N VAL A 19 19.73 -8.51 6.90
CA VAL A 19 18.77 -9.49 7.45
C VAL A 19 17.33 -9.00 7.28
N VAL A 20 17.06 -7.74 7.63
CA VAL A 20 15.72 -7.15 7.48
C VAL A 20 15.30 -7.11 6.02
N ALA A 21 16.19 -6.72 5.10
CA ALA A 21 15.90 -6.70 3.67
C ALA A 21 15.58 -8.09 3.10
N ILE A 22 16.29 -9.13 3.55
CA ILE A 22 16.02 -10.52 3.15
C ILE A 22 14.66 -10.98 3.68
N LEU A 23 14.35 -10.71 4.95
CA LEU A 23 13.06 -11.06 5.54
C LEU A 23 11.91 -10.36 4.82
N ASP A 24 12.08 -9.08 4.51
CA ASP A 24 11.07 -8.30 3.79
C ASP A 24 10.84 -8.84 2.37
N ALA A 25 11.91 -9.13 1.63
CA ALA A 25 11.82 -9.71 0.30
C ALA A 25 11.09 -11.06 0.30
N HIS A 26 11.44 -11.97 1.21
CA HIS A 26 10.76 -13.27 1.33
C HIS A 26 9.31 -13.14 1.79
N LEU A 27 9.00 -12.14 2.64
CA LEU A 27 7.64 -11.87 3.07
C LEU A 27 6.78 -11.42 1.88
N VAL A 28 7.28 -10.45 1.10
CA VAL A 28 6.60 -9.90 -0.08
C VAL A 28 6.45 -10.94 -1.19
N SER A 29 7.44 -11.81 -1.40
CA SER A 29 7.37 -12.90 -2.38
C SER A 29 6.48 -14.07 -1.94
N GLY A 30 6.05 -14.11 -0.68
CA GLY A 30 5.30 -15.23 -0.11
C GLY A 30 6.14 -16.49 0.15
N GLU A 31 7.47 -16.34 0.16
CA GLU A 31 8.43 -17.43 0.43
C GLU A 31 8.74 -17.58 1.92
N LEU A 32 8.42 -16.57 2.75
CA LEU A 32 8.60 -16.66 4.18
C LEU A 32 7.61 -17.67 4.79
N SER A 33 8.13 -18.63 5.54
CA SER A 33 7.32 -19.64 6.24
C SER A 33 6.17 -18.99 7.05
N PRO A 34 4.94 -19.54 7.01
CA PRO A 34 3.83 -19.05 7.83
C PRO A 34 4.15 -19.07 9.34
N ASP A 35 4.86 -20.09 9.82
CA ASP A 35 5.23 -20.22 11.23
C ASP A 35 6.21 -19.11 11.64
N LEU A 36 7.21 -18.83 10.80
CA LEU A 36 8.16 -17.75 11.03
C LEU A 36 7.47 -16.39 10.97
N THR A 37 6.56 -16.18 10.03
CA THR A 37 5.75 -14.97 9.92
C THR A 37 4.94 -14.75 11.20
N HIS A 38 4.26 -15.79 11.69
CA HIS A 38 3.49 -15.72 12.93
C HIS A 38 4.38 -15.41 14.15
N ASP A 39 5.55 -16.06 14.24
CA ASP A 39 6.50 -15.83 15.31
C ASP A 39 7.07 -14.41 15.31
N LEU A 40 7.39 -13.86 14.13
CA LEU A 40 7.82 -12.48 13.96
C LEU A 40 6.73 -11.49 14.40
N ILE A 41 5.48 -11.68 13.94
CA ILE A 41 4.34 -10.86 14.36
C ILE A 41 4.21 -10.89 15.88
N ARG A 42 4.18 -12.09 16.49
CA ARG A 42 4.05 -12.25 17.94
C ARG A 42 5.17 -11.53 18.70
N ARG A 43 6.41 -11.60 18.20
CA ARG A 43 7.56 -10.91 18.80
C ARG A 43 7.43 -9.38 18.68
N MET A 44 7.02 -8.87 17.53
CA MET A 44 6.80 -7.44 17.31
C MET A 44 5.64 -6.90 18.16
N VAL A 45 4.58 -7.69 18.36
CA VAL A 45 3.49 -7.36 19.28
C VAL A 45 3.98 -7.31 20.73
N THR A 46 4.73 -8.33 21.15
CA THR A 46 5.32 -8.37 22.51
C THR A 46 6.26 -7.19 22.76
N GLY A 47 6.99 -6.76 21.73
CA GLY A 47 7.87 -5.59 21.78
C GLY A 47 7.16 -4.24 21.61
N GLY A 48 5.85 -4.23 21.37
CA GLY A 48 5.05 -3.01 21.16
C GLY A 48 5.23 -2.33 19.80
N ALA A 49 5.90 -2.97 18.84
CA ALA A 49 6.06 -2.47 17.48
C ALA A 49 4.82 -2.71 16.60
N LEU A 50 4.01 -3.70 16.96
CA LEU A 50 2.73 -4.01 16.32
C LEU A 50 1.59 -4.09 17.36
N PRO A 51 0.35 -3.74 16.99
CA PRO A 51 -0.82 -4.00 17.83
C PRO A 51 -1.21 -5.48 17.83
N GLU A 52 -2.01 -5.90 18.80
CA GLU A 52 -2.63 -7.23 18.79
C GLU A 52 -3.47 -7.44 17.53
N GLY A 53 -3.42 -8.66 16.97
CA GLY A 53 -4.12 -8.99 15.73
C GLY A 53 -3.51 -8.40 14.46
N ALA A 54 -2.28 -7.88 14.51
CA ALA A 54 -1.58 -7.34 13.34
C ALA A 54 -1.47 -8.37 12.19
N SER A 55 -1.61 -7.84 10.98
CA SER A 55 -1.58 -8.60 9.73
C SER A 55 -0.16 -8.81 9.19
N THR A 56 -0.03 -9.67 8.17
CA THR A 56 1.23 -9.86 7.44
C THR A 56 1.68 -8.57 6.75
N GLY A 57 0.74 -7.78 6.24
CA GLY A 57 1.05 -6.47 5.66
C GLY A 57 1.52 -5.45 6.72
N ALA A 58 1.00 -5.52 7.95
CA ALA A 58 1.52 -4.70 9.04
C ALA A 58 2.97 -5.09 9.42
N LEU A 59 3.31 -6.38 9.35
CA LEU A 59 4.69 -6.85 9.51
C LEU A 59 5.59 -6.26 8.40
N ASN A 60 5.17 -6.30 7.14
CA ASN A 60 5.93 -5.69 6.04
C ASN A 60 6.20 -4.19 6.29
N GLY A 61 5.17 -3.43 6.71
CA GLY A 61 5.35 -2.02 7.07
C GLY A 61 6.38 -1.80 8.19
N VAL A 62 6.41 -2.67 9.20
CA VAL A 62 7.41 -2.60 10.28
C VAL A 62 8.82 -2.95 9.80
N LEU A 63 8.97 -3.95 8.93
CA LEU A 63 10.27 -4.32 8.37
C LEU A 63 10.83 -3.17 7.49
N SER A 64 9.98 -2.55 6.67
CA SER A 64 10.35 -1.37 5.88
C SER A 64 10.79 -0.19 6.76
N ASP A 65 10.02 0.15 7.81
CA ASP A 65 10.40 1.19 8.77
C ASP A 65 11.74 0.88 9.46
N LEU A 66 11.95 -0.38 9.84
CA LEU A 66 13.19 -0.81 10.49
C LEU A 66 14.37 -0.69 9.54
N ALA A 67 14.22 -1.07 8.27
CA ALA A 67 15.25 -0.91 7.25
C ALA A 67 15.62 0.57 7.06
N GLN A 68 14.62 1.46 6.96
CA GLN A 68 14.85 2.91 6.85
C GLN A 68 15.56 3.48 8.08
N ARG A 69 15.18 3.05 9.29
CA ARG A 69 15.81 3.50 10.55
C ARG A 69 17.23 2.99 10.71
N LEU A 70 17.51 1.76 10.30
CA LEU A 70 18.87 1.22 10.27
C LEU A 70 19.73 1.97 9.26
N HIS A 71 19.19 2.28 8.08
CA HIS A 71 19.86 3.11 7.08
C HIS A 71 20.13 4.52 7.60
N TRP A 72 19.14 5.15 8.24
CA TRP A 72 19.29 6.44 8.91
C TRP A 72 20.39 6.41 9.97
N ALA A 73 20.44 5.37 10.81
CA ALA A 73 21.44 5.23 11.88
C ALA A 73 22.87 5.09 11.35
N MET A 74 23.06 4.71 10.09
CA MET A 74 24.36 4.65 9.41
C MET A 74 24.76 5.96 8.73
N GLY A 75 23.81 6.88 8.51
CA GLY A 75 24.03 8.18 7.86
C GLY A 75 24.06 9.34 8.86
N THR A 76 24.44 10.53 8.40
CA THR A 76 24.58 11.72 9.28
C THR A 76 23.68 12.89 8.91
N ASP A 77 23.05 12.91 7.72
CA ASP A 77 22.37 14.09 7.18
C ASP A 77 20.91 13.84 6.74
N MET A 78 20.18 12.94 7.43
CA MET A 78 18.76 12.71 7.17
C MET A 78 17.93 12.94 8.44
N ASP A 79 16.71 13.46 8.25
CA ASP A 79 15.72 13.47 9.33
C ASP A 79 15.37 12.04 9.74
N TYR A 80 15.00 11.87 11.02
CA TYR A 80 14.57 10.57 11.51
C TYR A 80 13.31 10.11 10.74
N PRO A 81 13.34 8.93 10.09
CA PRO A 81 12.24 8.49 9.25
C PRO A 81 10.98 8.27 10.08
N THR A 82 9.88 8.84 9.60
CA THR A 82 8.54 8.62 10.17
C THR A 82 8.08 7.19 9.87
N ALA A 83 7.22 6.65 10.73
CA ALA A 83 6.64 5.33 10.47
C ALA A 83 5.71 5.40 9.25
N THR A 84 5.80 4.44 8.33
CA THR A 84 4.88 4.32 7.20
C THR A 84 3.44 4.14 7.71
N SER A 85 2.47 4.72 6.98
CA SER A 85 1.06 4.54 7.29
C SER A 85 0.72 3.05 7.36
N ARG A 86 -0.07 2.64 8.36
CA ARG A 86 -0.56 1.26 8.47
C ARG A 86 -1.89 1.05 7.74
N LYS A 87 -2.07 1.78 6.64
CA LYS A 87 -3.26 1.78 5.79
C LYS A 87 -2.86 1.95 4.34
N ALA A 88 -3.53 1.23 3.45
CA ALA A 88 -3.42 1.44 2.01
C ALA A 88 -4.48 2.44 1.56
N ASN A 89 -4.05 3.41 0.74
CA ASN A 89 -4.90 4.35 0.04
C ASN A 89 -5.17 3.81 -1.37
N TYR A 90 -6.42 3.54 -1.67
CA TYR A 90 -6.86 3.03 -2.95
C TYR A 90 -7.47 4.15 -3.78
N GLN A 91 -7.13 4.22 -5.06
CA GLN A 91 -7.63 5.24 -5.97
C GLN A 91 -8.53 4.61 -7.03
N LEU A 92 -9.67 5.27 -7.26
CA LEU A 92 -10.63 4.95 -8.29
C LEU A 92 -10.92 6.21 -9.11
N THR A 93 -11.21 6.06 -10.40
CA THR A 93 -11.80 7.12 -11.22
C THR A 93 -13.25 6.74 -11.53
N ILE A 94 -14.21 7.58 -11.13
CA ILE A 94 -15.65 7.29 -11.18
C ILE A 94 -16.37 8.44 -11.93
N PRO A 95 -17.39 8.16 -12.77
CA PRO A 95 -18.23 9.21 -13.36
C PRO A 95 -18.82 10.13 -12.29
N ALA A 96 -18.89 11.43 -12.56
CA ALA A 96 -19.31 12.44 -11.57
C ALA A 96 -20.68 12.14 -10.93
N ASP A 97 -21.63 11.62 -11.70
CA ASP A 97 -22.98 11.26 -11.25
C ASP A 97 -23.01 10.01 -10.36
N ALA A 98 -22.02 9.12 -10.47
CA ALA A 98 -21.91 7.89 -9.69
C ALA A 98 -21.08 8.02 -8.40
N VAL A 99 -20.36 9.14 -8.20
CA VAL A 99 -19.45 9.35 -7.05
C VAL A 99 -20.15 9.16 -5.70
N ALA A 100 -21.34 9.74 -5.52
CA ALA A 100 -22.05 9.68 -4.24
C ALA A 100 -22.39 8.23 -3.82
N ALA A 101 -22.81 7.40 -4.80
CA ALA A 101 -23.10 6.00 -4.56
C ALA A 101 -21.84 5.18 -4.27
N CYS A 102 -20.76 5.42 -5.02
CA CYS A 102 -19.46 4.78 -4.79
C CYS A 102 -18.91 5.11 -3.40
N VAL A 103 -18.91 6.39 -2.99
CA VAL A 103 -18.48 6.83 -1.66
C VAL A 103 -19.31 6.17 -0.56
N ALA A 104 -20.63 6.04 -0.74
CA ALA A 104 -21.49 5.35 0.21
C ALA A 104 -21.13 3.86 0.34
N ALA A 105 -20.86 3.18 -0.78
CA ALA A 105 -20.42 1.78 -0.77
C ALA A 105 -19.05 1.59 -0.09
N LEU A 106 -18.10 2.49 -0.33
CA LEU A 106 -16.78 2.49 0.32
C LEU A 106 -16.90 2.63 1.84
N ARG A 107 -17.71 3.58 2.31
CA ARG A 107 -17.97 3.77 3.75
C ARG A 107 -18.70 2.56 4.35
N ALA A 108 -19.69 2.00 3.66
CA ALA A 108 -20.39 0.79 4.12
C ALA A 108 -19.46 -0.43 4.22
N ALA A 109 -18.42 -0.48 3.40
CA ALA A 109 -17.39 -1.50 3.43
C ALA A 109 -16.29 -1.26 4.48
N GLY A 110 -16.40 -0.20 5.27
CA GLY A 110 -15.47 0.12 6.37
C GLY A 110 -14.25 0.95 5.97
N ALA A 111 -14.32 1.75 4.90
CA ALA A 111 -13.26 2.72 4.60
C ALA A 111 -13.13 3.74 5.73
N ASP A 112 -11.92 3.93 6.24
CA ASP A 112 -11.64 4.87 7.34
C ASP A 112 -11.76 6.32 6.88
N GLU A 113 -11.22 6.60 5.70
CA GLU A 113 -11.18 7.92 5.08
C GLU A 113 -11.60 7.78 3.62
N VAL A 114 -12.45 8.68 3.15
CA VAL A 114 -12.89 8.72 1.74
C VAL A 114 -12.91 10.16 1.27
N HIS A 115 -12.15 10.44 0.22
CA HIS A 115 -12.03 11.74 -0.40
C HIS A 115 -12.35 11.66 -1.89
N ASP A 116 -13.04 12.67 -2.42
CA ASP A 116 -13.29 12.81 -3.84
C ASP A 116 -12.74 14.15 -4.38
N GLY A 117 -12.18 14.12 -5.57
CA GLY A 117 -11.51 15.26 -6.19
C GLY A 117 -11.61 15.25 -7.71
N PRO A 118 -11.14 16.30 -8.40
CA PRO A 118 -11.01 16.25 -9.85
C PRO A 118 -10.05 15.12 -10.23
N SER A 119 -10.42 14.29 -11.22
CA SER A 119 -9.49 13.29 -11.73
C SER A 119 -8.31 13.98 -12.42
N ARG A 120 -7.09 13.55 -12.09
CA ARG A 120 -5.87 13.97 -12.79
C ARG A 120 -5.61 12.96 -13.90
N SER A 121 -6.52 12.83 -14.85
CA SER A 121 -6.31 11.87 -15.92
C SER A 121 -5.39 12.45 -17.00
N SER A 122 -4.50 11.60 -17.50
CA SER A 122 -3.75 11.80 -18.74
C SER A 122 -3.79 10.53 -19.59
N GLY A 123 -4.84 9.73 -19.42
CA GLY A 123 -4.97 8.36 -19.92
C GLY A 123 -5.19 8.35 -21.42
N TRP A 124 -4.11 8.13 -22.16
CA TRP A 124 -4.18 7.90 -23.60
C TRP A 124 -3.64 6.52 -23.89
N GLU A 125 -4.45 5.69 -24.52
CA GLU A 125 -4.05 4.39 -25.02
C GLU A 125 -4.00 4.41 -26.55
N MET A 126 -3.09 3.62 -27.12
CA MET A 126 -3.01 3.40 -28.56
C MET A 126 -3.68 2.06 -28.88
N LEU A 127 -4.84 2.10 -29.54
CA LEU A 127 -5.59 0.89 -29.92
C LEU A 127 -5.56 0.71 -31.45
N PRO A 128 -5.43 -0.53 -31.96
CA PRO A 128 -5.51 -0.78 -33.38
C PRO A 128 -6.94 -0.58 -33.90
N THR A 129 -7.09 0.22 -34.95
CA THR A 129 -8.35 0.47 -35.66
C THR A 129 -8.30 -0.10 -37.08
N GLY A 130 -9.43 -0.71 -37.45
CA GLY A 130 -9.68 -1.23 -38.78
C GLY A 130 -8.88 -2.49 -39.18
N PRO A 131 -9.13 -3.03 -40.38
CA PRO A 131 -8.53 -4.28 -40.84
C PRO A 131 -7.01 -4.23 -41.04
N GLY A 132 -6.43 -3.03 -41.06
CA GLY A 132 -4.99 -2.79 -41.24
C GLY A 132 -4.20 -2.60 -39.94
N GLY A 133 -4.86 -2.58 -38.77
CA GLY A 133 -4.18 -2.45 -37.47
C GLY A 133 -3.50 -1.09 -37.24
N ALA A 134 -4.00 -0.01 -37.84
CA ALA A 134 -3.46 1.32 -37.60
C ALA A 134 -3.71 1.71 -36.13
N LEU A 135 -2.70 2.20 -35.42
CA LEU A 135 -2.89 2.58 -34.02
C LEU A 135 -3.51 3.98 -33.94
N GLU A 136 -4.71 4.08 -33.36
CA GLU A 136 -5.36 5.35 -33.02
C GLU A 136 -5.25 5.64 -31.52
N ARG A 137 -5.23 6.93 -31.19
CA ARG A 137 -5.14 7.39 -29.81
C ARG A 137 -6.54 7.50 -29.23
N HIS A 138 -6.86 6.62 -28.29
CA HIS A 138 -8.12 6.63 -27.56
C HIS A 138 -7.87 7.20 -26.16
N SER A 139 -8.75 8.08 -25.72
CA SER A 139 -8.78 8.46 -24.30
C SER A 139 -9.35 7.28 -23.52
N SER A 140 -8.64 6.84 -22.49
CA SER A 140 -9.16 5.90 -21.49
C SER A 140 -9.83 6.65 -20.34
N ASP A 141 -10.03 7.96 -20.48
CA ASP A 141 -10.60 8.78 -19.44
C ASP A 141 -12.09 8.48 -19.29
N VAL A 142 -12.51 8.33 -18.05
CA VAL A 142 -13.94 8.35 -17.71
C VAL A 142 -14.46 9.76 -18.00
N PRO A 143 -15.48 9.93 -18.85
CA PRO A 143 -16.04 11.26 -19.14
C PRO A 143 -16.50 11.95 -17.85
N ASP A 144 -16.05 13.19 -17.62
CA ASP A 144 -16.28 13.93 -16.37
C ASP A 144 -15.86 13.15 -15.10
N GLY A 145 -14.84 12.31 -15.22
CA GLY A 145 -14.36 11.45 -14.15
C GLY A 145 -13.87 12.23 -12.92
N ARG A 146 -14.22 11.71 -11.75
CA ARG A 146 -13.73 12.19 -10.45
C ARG A 146 -12.85 11.12 -9.81
N ALA A 147 -11.73 11.55 -9.25
CA ALA A 147 -10.90 10.67 -8.44
C ALA A 147 -11.59 10.45 -7.09
N VAL A 148 -11.73 9.21 -6.68
CA VAL A 148 -12.18 8.81 -5.34
C VAL A 148 -11.04 8.03 -4.70
N THR A 149 -10.57 8.50 -3.55
CA THR A 149 -9.53 7.84 -2.75
C THR A 149 -10.16 7.31 -1.47
N ALA A 150 -9.89 6.05 -1.12
CA ALA A 150 -10.35 5.43 0.11
C ALA A 150 -9.21 4.72 0.85
N ALA A 151 -9.14 4.92 2.17
CA ALA A 151 -8.15 4.26 3.03
C ALA A 151 -8.74 3.03 3.72
N PHE A 152 -8.01 1.91 3.69
CA PHE A 152 -8.34 0.70 4.44
C PHE A 152 -7.10 0.14 5.17
N PRO A 153 -7.28 -0.61 6.27
CA PRO A 153 -6.16 -1.09 7.11
C PRO A 153 -5.34 -2.23 6.50
N GLU A 154 -5.86 -2.94 5.49
CA GLU A 154 -5.14 -3.99 4.81
C GLU A 154 -3.96 -3.45 3.99
N LEU A 155 -2.83 -4.18 4.04
CA LEU A 155 -1.58 -3.82 3.37
C LEU A 155 -1.05 -5.05 2.63
N ALA A 156 -0.34 -4.83 1.53
CA ALA A 156 0.42 -5.91 0.90
C ALA A 156 1.49 -6.44 1.87
N PRO A 157 1.77 -7.75 1.91
CA PRO A 157 1.24 -8.81 1.04
C PRO A 157 0.03 -9.57 1.64
N ASP A 158 -0.74 -8.96 2.55
CA ASP A 158 -1.87 -9.66 3.18
C ASP A 158 -2.94 -10.12 2.15
N PRO A 159 -3.50 -11.34 2.26
CA PRO A 159 -4.56 -11.78 1.35
C PRO A 159 -5.79 -10.84 1.31
N ALA A 160 -6.13 -10.19 2.41
CA ALA A 160 -7.21 -9.21 2.47
C ALA A 160 -6.95 -8.00 1.56
N TYR A 161 -5.68 -7.63 1.38
CA TYR A 161 -5.29 -6.55 0.45
C TYR A 161 -5.62 -6.91 -1.00
N GLN A 162 -5.35 -8.15 -1.43
CA GLN A 162 -5.70 -8.61 -2.78
C GLN A 162 -7.21 -8.74 -2.97
N GLN A 163 -7.93 -9.21 -1.95
CA GLN A 163 -9.40 -9.25 -1.96
C GLN A 163 -9.98 -7.86 -2.08
N ARG A 164 -9.39 -6.86 -1.41
CA ARG A 164 -9.81 -5.46 -1.51
C ARG A 164 -9.62 -4.92 -2.92
N ILE A 165 -8.48 -5.18 -3.56
CA ILE A 165 -8.25 -4.76 -4.96
C ILE A 165 -9.30 -5.35 -5.89
N ALA A 166 -9.58 -6.66 -5.78
CA ALA A 166 -10.58 -7.32 -6.60
C ALA A 166 -11.98 -6.71 -6.39
N TRP A 167 -12.37 -6.48 -5.14
CA TRP A 167 -13.65 -5.85 -4.81
C TRP A 167 -13.74 -4.41 -5.32
N LEU A 168 -12.70 -3.59 -5.14
CA LEU A 168 -12.66 -2.20 -5.61
C LEU A 168 -12.72 -2.11 -7.14
N THR A 169 -12.06 -3.04 -7.83
CA THR A 169 -12.12 -3.12 -9.29
C THR A 169 -13.55 -3.37 -9.76
N LEU A 170 -14.24 -4.33 -9.13
CA LEU A 170 -15.64 -4.62 -9.43
C LEU A 170 -16.56 -3.45 -9.07
N LEU A 171 -16.34 -2.79 -7.94
CA LEU A 171 -17.10 -1.62 -7.51
C LEU A 171 -16.95 -0.48 -8.52
N ALA A 172 -15.73 -0.20 -8.97
CA ALA A 172 -15.48 0.83 -9.98
C ALA A 172 -16.25 0.53 -11.27
N GLN A 173 -16.16 -0.70 -11.77
CA GLN A 173 -16.83 -1.15 -12.99
C GLN A 173 -18.37 -1.06 -12.87
N GLN A 174 -18.94 -1.43 -11.73
CA GLN A 174 -20.38 -1.31 -11.46
C GLN A 174 -20.88 0.13 -11.56
N HIS A 175 -20.00 1.11 -11.28
CA HIS A 175 -20.28 2.53 -11.37
C HIS A 175 -19.77 3.17 -12.67
N GLY A 176 -19.35 2.37 -13.67
CA GLY A 176 -18.85 2.88 -14.95
C GLY A 176 -17.48 3.56 -14.86
N GLY A 177 -16.72 3.28 -13.80
CA GLY A 177 -15.37 3.79 -13.55
C GLY A 177 -14.31 2.69 -13.59
N GLN A 178 -13.11 3.04 -13.10
CA GLN A 178 -11.96 2.15 -13.07
C GLN A 178 -11.15 2.28 -11.77
N TYR A 179 -10.45 1.22 -11.42
CA TYR A 179 -9.48 1.20 -10.34
C TYR A 179 -8.10 1.62 -10.87
N GLU A 180 -7.44 2.55 -10.18
CA GLU A 180 -6.19 3.17 -10.65
C GLU A 180 -4.94 2.63 -9.93
N GLY A 181 -5.12 2.02 -8.75
CA GLY A 181 -4.03 1.50 -7.94
C GLY A 181 -4.15 1.82 -6.46
N ALA A 182 -3.10 1.47 -5.73
CA ALA A 182 -3.00 1.69 -4.30
C ALA A 182 -1.60 2.20 -3.92
N THR A 183 -1.55 2.99 -2.85
CA THR A 183 -0.31 3.54 -2.26
C THR A 183 -0.35 3.38 -0.75
N TRP A 184 0.81 3.28 -0.10
CA TRP A 184 0.95 3.20 1.35
C TRP A 184 2.23 3.88 1.83
#